data_AF-A0A2N5SQ56-F1
#
_entry.id   AF-A0A2N5SQ56-F1
#
_cell.length_a   1.000
_cell.length_b   1.000
_cell.length_c   1.000
_cell.angle_alpha   90.00
_cell.angle_beta   90.00
_cell.angle_gamma   90.00
#
_symmetry.space_group_name_H-M   'P 1'
#
loop_
_entity.id
_entity.type
_entity.pdbx_description
1 polymer ?
#
loop_
_entity_poly.entity_id
_entity_poly.type
_entity_poly.pdbx_seq_one_letter_code
_entity_poly.pdbx_strand_id
1 'polypeptide(L)'
;MTKSTKKPCATPNQSTQSTQSVPKSILQQTGLIYRNFEKLASKSELYICLDADQETWKKALNELQFNSLPQLRQQINTLPKLLKPSELQDNMNDSLLKRIAEIQSGLYQTVDRISLTAAIFRYERRALPPQADDKHLKELKEFNREAVSFHLESLGDKLTLVFCSGANIMRKFTKSTKASSHPHPIFTINPTDNIIDSTTAATEEIDHTMKCLTSHEFITIQEEWGPKLPDYDDKINRLTQLINRTINHLEPQDDGESSDDVASPKKLTIQLARSFIPVLKLSRLFFKKLARAGLSKIPLKPYTDMNSHQLKTLSESAGYISRDLSRVVESIEKSDERNGYALTKSIMKPIDEITHPPSIRNSR
;
A
#
# COMPACT_ATOMS: atom_id res chain seq x y z
N MET A 1 60.88 74.00 16.01
CA MET A 1 60.39 74.08 14.62
C MET A 1 60.59 72.70 14.02
N THR A 2 59.64 71.89 13.56
CA THR A 2 58.21 72.03 13.27
C THR A 2 57.65 70.60 13.37
N LYS A 3 56.59 70.38 14.15
CA LYS A 3 55.84 69.10 14.23
C LYS A 3 54.96 68.96 12.99
N SER A 4 54.83 67.75 12.44
CA SER A 4 53.65 67.38 11.63
C SER A 4 53.26 65.92 11.89
N THR A 5 52.01 65.80 12.31
CA THR A 5 51.18 64.66 12.72
C THR A 5 50.92 63.64 11.62
N LYS A 6 50.81 62.34 11.98
CA LYS A 6 49.81 61.41 11.41
C LYS A 6 49.38 60.35 12.44
N LYS A 7 48.06 60.16 12.52
CA LYS A 7 47.26 59.33 13.46
C LYS A 7 47.59 57.82 13.40
N PRO A 8 47.33 57.05 14.48
CA PRO A 8 47.26 55.59 14.41
C PRO A 8 45.89 55.13 13.88
N CYS A 9 45.90 54.25 12.88
CA CYS A 9 44.71 53.56 12.37
C CYS A 9 44.45 52.31 13.21
N ALA A 10 43.23 52.18 13.72
CA ALA A 10 42.75 51.03 14.48
C ALA A 10 42.75 49.76 13.63
N THR A 11 43.29 48.67 14.17
CA THR A 11 43.14 47.32 13.61
C THR A 11 41.88 46.69 14.20
N PRO A 12 40.93 46.18 13.39
CA PRO A 12 39.71 45.58 13.90
C PRO A 12 39.97 44.15 14.43
N ASN A 13 39.43 43.88 15.62
CA ASN A 13 39.30 42.56 16.22
C ASN A 13 38.67 41.58 15.23
N GLN A 14 39.45 40.64 14.70
CA GLN A 14 38.91 39.43 14.11
C GLN A 14 38.52 38.48 15.24
N SER A 15 37.23 38.49 15.60
CA SER A 15 36.62 37.39 16.34
C SER A 15 36.70 36.14 15.47
N THR A 16 37.56 35.21 15.85
CA THR A 16 37.65 33.89 15.24
C THR A 16 36.35 33.14 15.55
N GLN A 17 35.41 33.09 14.60
CA GLN A 17 34.37 32.08 14.61
C GLN A 17 35.06 30.73 14.41
N SER A 18 35.21 29.99 15.51
CA SER A 18 35.71 28.62 15.51
C SER A 18 34.71 27.74 14.77
N THR A 19 35.00 27.41 13.52
CA THR A 19 34.38 26.29 12.83
C THR A 19 34.84 25.02 13.54
N GLN A 20 34.09 24.58 14.56
CA GLN A 20 34.35 23.35 15.29
C GLN A 20 34.34 22.19 14.29
N SER A 21 35.52 21.66 13.96
CA SER A 21 35.63 20.48 13.11
C SER A 21 35.05 19.29 13.87
N VAL A 22 34.05 18.62 13.29
CA VAL A 22 33.47 17.40 13.87
C VAL A 22 34.58 16.36 14.11
N PRO A 23 34.73 15.82 15.34
CA PRO A 23 35.73 14.82 15.67
C PRO A 23 35.73 13.61 14.72
N LYS A 24 36.91 13.10 14.38
CA LYS A 24 37.06 11.90 13.51
C LYS A 24 36.33 10.67 14.04
N SER A 25 36.23 10.51 15.36
CA SER A 25 35.48 9.43 16.02
C SER A 25 33.99 9.48 15.69
N ILE A 26 33.39 10.67 15.73
CA ILE A 26 31.98 10.92 15.39
C ILE A 26 31.71 10.59 13.92
N LEU A 27 32.61 10.97 13.01
CA LEU A 27 32.50 10.62 11.59
C LEU A 27 32.56 9.10 11.36
N GLN A 28 33.46 8.40 12.06
CA GLN A 28 33.59 6.94 11.96
C GLN A 28 32.33 6.22 12.48
N GLN A 29 31.79 6.66 13.63
CA GLN A 29 30.55 6.11 14.18
C GLN A 29 29.35 6.37 13.27
N THR A 30 29.24 7.57 12.69
CA THR A 30 28.19 7.92 11.73
C THR A 30 28.25 7.02 10.49
N GLY A 31 29.47 6.75 9.99
CA GLY A 31 29.69 5.82 8.87
C GLY A 31 29.30 4.37 9.20
N LEU A 32 29.48 3.93 10.45
CA LEU A 32 29.04 2.61 10.90
C LEU A 32 27.51 2.53 10.98
N ILE A 33 26.86 3.55 11.56
CA ILE A 33 25.40 3.67 11.64
C ILE A 33 24.79 3.66 10.24
N TYR A 34 25.38 4.40 9.30
CA TYR A 34 24.99 4.37 7.89
C TYR A 34 24.97 2.95 7.32
N ARG A 35 26.07 2.20 7.47
CA ARG A 35 26.17 0.81 6.96
C ARG A 35 25.18 -0.14 7.65
N ASN A 36 24.89 0.09 8.93
CA ASN A 36 23.92 -0.72 9.65
C ASN A 36 22.50 -0.53 9.10
N PHE A 37 22.13 0.69 8.71
CA PHE A 37 20.86 0.92 8.02
C PHE A 37 20.82 0.25 6.64
N GLU A 38 21.91 0.28 5.88
CA GLU A 38 21.97 -0.45 4.59
C GLU A 38 21.78 -1.97 4.79
N LYS A 39 22.40 -2.55 5.83
CA LYS A 39 22.22 -3.97 6.17
C LYS A 39 20.81 -4.30 6.63
N LEU A 40 20.15 -3.40 7.35
CA LEU A 40 18.75 -3.58 7.75
C LEU A 40 17.84 -3.56 6.52
N ALA A 41 18.09 -2.64 5.58
CA ALA A 41 17.32 -2.52 4.34
C ALA A 41 17.45 -3.74 3.42
N SER A 42 18.63 -4.37 3.35
CA SER A 42 18.81 -5.58 2.53
C SER A 42 18.26 -6.84 3.20
N LYS A 43 18.06 -6.82 4.52
CA LYS A 43 17.60 -7.99 5.29
C LYS A 43 16.09 -8.18 5.21
N SER A 44 15.32 -7.10 5.03
CA SER A 44 13.86 -7.15 4.89
C SER A 44 13.37 -7.95 3.67
N GLU A 45 14.27 -8.39 2.78
CA GLU A 45 13.95 -9.05 1.51
C GLU A 45 14.08 -10.59 1.49
N LEU A 46 14.61 -11.22 2.54
CA LEU A 46 14.95 -12.66 2.51
C LEU A 46 14.01 -13.51 3.37
N TYR A 47 13.24 -14.39 2.73
CA TYR A 47 12.41 -15.38 3.42
C TYR A 47 12.51 -16.75 2.74
N ILE A 48 12.92 -17.76 3.49
CA ILE A 48 12.94 -19.17 3.09
C ILE A 48 11.61 -19.79 3.54
N CYS A 49 11.00 -20.68 2.76
CA CYS A 49 9.75 -21.38 3.13
C CYS A 49 10.07 -22.56 4.06
N LEU A 50 9.34 -22.69 5.18
CA LEU A 50 9.41 -23.85 6.08
C LEU A 50 8.03 -24.50 6.20
N ASP A 51 7.95 -25.81 5.95
CA ASP A 51 6.74 -26.58 6.25
C ASP A 51 6.67 -26.80 7.77
N ALA A 52 5.57 -26.36 8.38
CA ALA A 52 5.43 -26.32 9.83
C ALA A 52 4.08 -26.91 10.28
N ASP A 53 4.12 -27.66 11.37
CA ASP A 53 2.92 -28.22 12.00
C ASP A 53 2.03 -27.14 12.65
N GLN A 54 0.83 -27.56 13.07
CA GLN A 54 -0.17 -26.67 13.68
C GLN A 54 0.34 -25.98 14.96
N GLU A 55 1.17 -26.65 15.76
CA GLU A 55 1.64 -26.10 17.02
C GLU A 55 2.69 -25.02 16.78
N THR A 56 3.60 -25.26 15.84
CA THR A 56 4.61 -24.34 15.37
C THR A 56 3.97 -23.08 14.80
N TRP A 57 2.91 -23.24 14.02
CA TRP A 57 2.11 -22.13 13.50
C TRP A 57 1.51 -21.25 14.62
N LYS A 58 0.87 -21.86 15.62
CA LYS A 58 0.27 -21.11 16.72
C LYS A 58 1.30 -20.33 17.52
N LYS A 59 2.46 -20.96 17.78
CA LYS A 59 3.58 -20.30 18.44
C LYS A 59 4.08 -19.11 17.61
N ALA A 60 4.24 -19.29 16.29
CA ALA A 60 4.64 -18.25 15.36
C ALA A 60 3.64 -17.07 15.33
N LEU A 61 2.33 -17.34 15.26
CA LEU A 61 1.29 -16.32 15.31
C LEU A 61 1.35 -15.51 16.60
N ASN A 62 1.42 -16.19 17.75
CA ASN A 62 1.50 -15.53 19.05
C ASN A 62 2.79 -14.69 19.18
N GLU A 63 3.91 -15.21 18.69
CA GLU A 63 5.19 -14.48 18.70
C GLU A 63 5.15 -13.22 17.83
N LEU A 64 4.51 -13.27 16.66
CA LEU A 64 4.29 -12.08 15.84
C LEU A 64 3.37 -11.08 16.55
N GLN A 65 2.21 -11.55 17.00
CA GLN A 65 1.14 -10.71 17.53
C GLN A 65 1.53 -9.99 18.82
N PHE A 66 2.11 -10.72 19.78
CA PHE A 66 2.26 -10.20 21.14
C PHE A 66 3.67 -9.70 21.46
N ASN A 67 4.68 -10.16 20.70
CA ASN A 67 6.08 -9.86 21.00
C ASN A 67 6.74 -9.05 19.88
N SER A 68 6.82 -9.63 18.68
CA SER A 68 7.65 -9.08 17.60
C SER A 68 7.10 -7.81 16.97
N LEU A 69 5.82 -7.79 16.59
CA LEU A 69 5.20 -6.62 15.97
C LEU A 69 5.07 -5.42 16.93
N PRO A 70 4.62 -5.60 18.20
CA PRO A 70 4.60 -4.50 19.17
C PRO A 70 5.98 -3.93 19.46
N GLN A 71 7.00 -4.79 19.59
CA GLN A 71 8.37 -4.35 19.80
C GLN A 71 8.92 -3.58 18.59
N LEU A 72 8.68 -4.09 17.38
CA LEU A 72 9.07 -3.42 16.13
C LEU A 72 8.45 -2.02 16.05
N ARG A 73 7.15 -1.92 16.34
CA ARG A 73 6.40 -0.66 16.37
C ARG A 73 7.05 0.36 17.31
N GLN A 74 7.40 -0.07 18.52
CA GLN A 74 8.07 0.82 19.47
C GLN A 74 9.43 1.29 18.95
N GLN A 75 10.26 0.37 18.46
CA GLN A 75 11.61 0.67 17.96
C GLN A 75 11.58 1.66 16.79
N ILE A 76 10.74 1.43 15.77
CA ILE A 76 10.65 2.30 14.59
C ILE A 76 10.16 3.70 14.98
N ASN A 77 9.16 3.81 15.85
CA ASN A 77 8.63 5.10 16.28
C ASN A 77 9.63 5.96 17.08
N THR A 78 10.76 5.40 17.52
CA THR A 78 11.87 6.18 18.09
C THR A 78 12.75 6.86 17.04
N LEU A 79 12.83 6.30 15.82
CA LEU A 79 13.76 6.75 14.78
C LEU A 79 13.51 8.20 14.33
N PRO A 80 12.27 8.67 14.08
CA PRO A 80 12.06 10.05 13.62
C PRO A 80 12.57 11.11 14.59
N LYS A 81 12.52 10.83 15.90
CA LYS A 81 13.04 11.72 16.94
C LYS A 81 14.57 11.74 16.87
N LEU A 82 15.20 10.57 16.97
CA LEU A 82 16.67 10.43 16.97
C LEU A 82 17.35 10.89 15.68
N LEU A 83 16.65 10.80 14.55
CA LEU A 83 17.16 11.15 13.23
C LEU A 83 16.73 12.54 12.76
N LYS A 84 16.14 13.34 13.65
CA LYS A 84 15.71 14.70 13.33
C LYS A 84 16.92 15.57 12.96
N PRO A 85 16.90 16.28 11.81
CA PRO A 85 18.05 17.07 11.37
C PRO A 85 18.53 18.11 12.39
N SER A 86 17.62 18.76 13.12
CA SER A 86 17.99 19.73 14.17
C SER A 86 18.69 19.06 15.35
N GLU A 87 18.25 17.87 15.78
CA GLU A 87 18.89 17.14 16.89
C GLU A 87 20.28 16.63 16.49
N LEU A 88 20.43 16.21 15.23
CA LEU A 88 21.70 15.77 14.66
C LEU A 88 22.64 16.93 14.29
N GLN A 89 22.15 18.15 14.10
CA GLN A 89 23.01 19.29 13.79
C GLN A 89 23.51 19.98 15.06
N ASP A 90 22.65 20.07 16.08
CA ASP A 90 22.96 20.81 17.30
C ASP A 90 23.57 19.93 18.41
N ASN A 91 23.25 18.62 18.44
CA ASN A 91 23.58 17.72 19.55
C ASN A 91 24.27 16.40 19.12
N MET A 92 24.93 16.36 17.95
CA MET A 92 25.66 15.16 17.52
C MET A 92 26.83 14.87 18.47
N ASN A 93 26.64 13.88 19.34
CA ASN A 93 27.64 13.45 20.30
C ASN A 93 27.63 11.92 20.41
N ASP A 94 28.65 11.39 21.07
CA ASP A 94 28.83 9.94 21.23
C ASP A 94 27.62 9.26 21.90
N SER A 95 26.90 9.96 22.80
CA SER A 95 25.72 9.41 23.48
C SER A 95 24.53 9.22 22.54
N LEU A 96 24.27 10.16 21.64
CA LEU A 96 23.21 10.08 20.64
C LEU A 96 23.53 8.98 19.63
N LEU A 97 24.78 8.91 19.15
CA LEU A 97 25.22 7.89 18.21
C LEU A 97 25.16 6.49 18.81
N LYS A 98 25.54 6.35 20.09
CA LYS A 98 25.38 5.10 20.84
C LYS A 98 23.91 4.70 20.93
N ARG A 99 23.00 5.63 21.24
CA ARG A 99 21.55 5.35 21.30
C ARG A 99 20.99 4.92 19.95
N ILE A 100 21.42 5.54 18.85
CA ILE A 100 21.03 5.13 17.50
C ILE A 100 21.54 3.71 17.22
N ALA A 101 22.80 3.41 17.55
CA ALA A 101 23.38 2.07 17.36
C ALA A 101 22.66 1.00 18.19
N GLU A 102 22.27 1.31 19.43
CA GLU A 102 21.48 0.42 20.29
C GLU A 102 20.11 0.11 19.67
N ILE A 103 19.40 1.14 19.17
CA ILE A 103 18.13 0.95 18.45
C ILE A 103 18.32 0.13 17.17
N GLN A 104 19.37 0.37 16.40
CA GLN A 104 19.69 -0.43 15.19
C GLN A 104 19.95 -1.90 15.53
N SER A 105 20.69 -2.18 16.60
CA SER A 105 20.94 -3.55 17.03
C SER A 105 19.66 -4.24 17.48
N GLY A 106 18.81 -3.52 18.22
CA GLY A 106 17.50 -4.03 18.63
C GLY A 106 16.59 -4.30 17.42
N LEU A 107 16.57 -3.41 16.44
CA LEU A 107 15.81 -3.57 15.19
C LEU A 107 16.31 -4.79 14.40
N TYR A 108 17.63 -4.99 14.34
CA TYR A 108 18.21 -6.13 13.63
C TYR A 108 17.72 -7.46 14.20
N GLN A 109 17.67 -7.57 15.53
CA GLN A 109 17.16 -8.77 16.21
C GLN A 109 15.66 -8.94 16.00
N THR A 110 14.87 -7.88 16.12
CA THR A 110 13.42 -7.95 15.93
C THR A 110 13.07 -8.33 14.49
N VAL A 111 13.71 -7.71 13.49
CA VAL A 111 13.50 -8.02 12.08
C VAL A 111 13.93 -9.46 11.79
N ASP A 112 15.06 -9.92 12.33
CA ASP A 112 15.49 -11.32 12.17
C ASP A 112 14.46 -12.30 12.71
N ARG A 113 13.93 -12.03 13.91
CA ARG A 113 12.89 -12.86 14.51
C ARG A 113 11.61 -12.86 13.67
N ILE A 114 11.20 -11.71 13.14
CA ILE A 114 10.05 -11.62 12.23
C ILE A 114 10.33 -12.40 10.95
N SER A 115 11.51 -12.27 10.34
CA SER A 115 11.89 -13.00 9.12
C SER A 115 11.88 -14.52 9.32
N LEU A 116 12.45 -15.00 10.42
CA LEU A 116 12.42 -16.41 10.79
C LEU A 116 11.00 -16.91 11.06
N THR A 117 10.14 -16.07 11.60
CA THR A 117 8.75 -16.43 11.89
C THR A 117 7.90 -16.39 10.63
N ALA A 118 8.11 -15.41 9.75
CA ALA A 118 7.48 -15.25 8.44
C ALA A 118 7.78 -16.42 7.49
N ALA A 119 8.96 -17.03 7.62
CA ALA A 119 9.35 -18.25 6.89
C ALA A 119 8.34 -19.41 7.04
N ILE A 120 7.66 -19.48 8.20
CA ILE A 120 6.63 -20.50 8.50
C ILE A 120 5.33 -20.24 7.73
N PHE A 121 5.04 -18.97 7.47
CA PHE A 121 3.82 -18.54 6.77
C PHE A 121 4.01 -18.50 5.25
N ARG A 122 5.26 -18.51 4.77
CA ARG A 122 5.53 -18.40 3.35
C ARG A 122 4.90 -19.58 2.62
N TYR A 123 3.97 -19.22 1.75
CA TYR A 123 3.31 -20.15 0.87
C TYR A 123 4.12 -20.23 -0.43
N GLU A 124 4.70 -21.39 -0.71
CA GLU A 124 5.07 -21.70 -2.10
C GLU A 124 3.76 -21.65 -2.88
N ARG A 125 3.58 -20.64 -3.73
CA ARG A 125 2.55 -20.61 -4.77
C ARG A 125 2.87 -21.72 -5.78
N ARG A 126 2.89 -22.98 -5.34
CA ARG A 126 2.72 -24.11 -6.23
C ARG A 126 1.37 -23.90 -6.86
N ALA A 127 1.29 -24.13 -8.16
CA ALA A 127 0.06 -24.19 -8.91
C ALA A 127 -0.77 -25.42 -8.46
N LEU A 128 -1.12 -25.46 -7.17
CA LEU A 128 -2.07 -26.40 -6.62
C LEU A 128 -3.47 -25.91 -7.03
N PRO A 129 -4.41 -26.84 -7.25
CA PRO A 129 -5.80 -26.48 -7.40
C PRO A 129 -6.25 -25.68 -6.16
N PRO A 130 -7.24 -24.78 -6.29
CA PRO A 130 -7.75 -24.05 -5.14
C PRO A 130 -8.10 -25.01 -4.01
N GLN A 131 -7.52 -24.81 -2.82
CA GLN A 131 -7.73 -25.69 -1.68
C GLN A 131 -9.19 -25.57 -1.19
N ALA A 132 -10.03 -26.48 -1.66
CA ALA A 132 -11.44 -26.54 -1.29
C ALA A 132 -11.69 -27.37 -0.02
N ASP A 133 -10.70 -28.16 0.42
CA ASP A 133 -10.83 -29.15 1.48
C ASP A 133 -10.32 -28.68 2.85
N ASP A 134 -10.04 -27.38 3.02
CA ASP A 134 -9.43 -26.83 4.24
C ASP A 134 -10.41 -26.16 5.23
N LYS A 135 -11.73 -26.30 5.02
CA LYS A 135 -12.75 -25.66 5.87
C LYS A 135 -12.57 -25.95 7.37
N HIS A 136 -12.01 -27.12 7.72
CA HIS A 136 -11.79 -27.55 9.11
C HIS A 136 -10.50 -27.02 9.73
N LEU A 137 -9.63 -26.38 8.95
CA LEU A 137 -8.29 -25.96 9.37
C LEU A 137 -8.27 -24.66 10.18
N LYS A 138 -9.39 -23.94 10.32
CA LYS A 138 -9.52 -22.74 11.16
C LYS A 138 -8.42 -21.69 10.84
N GLU A 139 -7.57 -21.32 11.81
CA GLU A 139 -6.44 -20.41 11.61
C GLU A 139 -5.44 -20.86 10.55
N LEU A 140 -5.40 -22.16 10.23
CA LEU A 140 -4.49 -22.75 9.25
C LEU A 140 -5.03 -22.77 7.83
N LYS A 141 -6.27 -22.31 7.58
CA LYS A 141 -6.80 -22.17 6.23
C LYS A 141 -5.85 -21.36 5.36
N GLU A 142 -5.65 -21.80 4.12
CA GLU A 142 -4.76 -21.17 3.14
C GLU A 142 -5.03 -19.66 2.99
N PHE A 143 -6.30 -19.25 3.03
CA PHE A 143 -6.72 -17.85 2.97
C PHE A 143 -6.05 -16.98 4.05
N ASN A 144 -6.00 -17.47 5.30
CA ASN A 144 -5.38 -16.75 6.40
C ASN A 144 -3.85 -16.75 6.26
N ARG A 145 -3.27 -17.84 5.74
CA ARG A 145 -1.83 -17.93 5.45
C ARG A 145 -1.41 -16.90 4.41
N GLU A 146 -2.15 -16.83 3.31
CA GLU A 146 -1.92 -15.91 2.20
C GLU A 146 -2.04 -14.46 2.68
N ALA A 147 -3.07 -14.14 3.47
CA ALA A 147 -3.26 -12.80 4.02
C ALA A 147 -2.09 -12.38 4.94
N VAL A 148 -1.68 -13.24 5.88
CA VAL A 148 -0.54 -12.95 6.78
C VAL A 148 0.76 -12.80 5.98
N SER A 149 1.01 -13.69 5.01
CA SER A 149 2.18 -13.60 4.14
C SER A 149 2.21 -12.28 3.36
N PHE A 150 1.08 -11.87 2.79
CA PHE A 150 0.97 -10.61 2.04
C PHE A 150 1.31 -9.39 2.90
N HIS A 151 0.75 -9.32 4.12
CA HIS A 151 1.03 -8.22 5.04
C HIS A 151 2.48 -8.20 5.54
N LEU A 152 3.09 -9.37 5.79
CA LEU A 152 4.49 -9.46 6.17
C LEU A 152 5.44 -9.04 5.04
N GLU A 153 5.13 -9.39 3.79
CA GLU A 153 5.87 -8.92 2.61
C GLU A 153 5.74 -7.40 2.46
N SER A 154 4.51 -6.86 2.57
CA SER A 154 4.28 -5.41 2.53
C SER A 154 5.02 -4.67 3.64
N LEU A 155 5.01 -5.22 4.86
CA LEU A 155 5.78 -4.68 5.99
C LEU A 155 7.28 -4.67 5.67
N GLY A 156 7.82 -5.72 5.07
CA GLY A 156 9.19 -5.78 4.57
C GLY A 156 9.53 -4.58 3.67
N ASP A 157 8.69 -4.31 2.68
CA ASP A 157 8.86 -3.17 1.77
C ASP A 157 8.84 -1.82 2.53
N LYS A 158 7.91 -1.63 3.47
CA LYS A 158 7.84 -0.39 4.27
C LYS A 158 9.06 -0.22 5.17
N LEU A 159 9.56 -1.30 5.76
CA LEU A 159 10.78 -1.29 6.57
C LEU A 159 12.01 -0.92 5.74
N THR A 160 12.14 -1.46 4.53
CA THR A 160 13.19 -1.08 3.58
C THR A 160 13.21 0.43 3.35
N LEU A 161 12.03 1.06 3.17
CA LEU A 161 11.93 2.52 3.03
C LEU A 161 12.39 3.26 4.28
N VAL A 162 11.96 2.84 5.48
CA VAL A 162 12.41 3.45 6.75
C VAL A 162 13.94 3.40 6.88
N PHE A 163 14.53 2.24 6.65
CA PHE A 163 15.97 2.05 6.81
C PHE A 163 16.77 2.83 5.76
N CYS A 164 16.30 2.87 4.52
CA CYS A 164 16.93 3.69 3.50
C CYS A 164 16.83 5.19 3.80
N SER A 165 15.70 5.68 4.33
CA SER A 165 15.58 7.07 4.81
C SER A 165 16.60 7.35 5.93
N GLY A 166 16.76 6.43 6.89
CA GLY A 166 17.77 6.53 7.94
C GLY A 166 19.21 6.56 7.42
N ALA A 167 19.54 5.69 6.47
CA ALA A 167 20.84 5.69 5.78
C ALA A 167 21.09 7.01 5.04
N ASN A 168 20.09 7.53 4.32
CA ASN A 168 20.21 8.79 3.59
C ASN A 168 20.47 9.98 4.51
N ILE A 169 19.83 10.03 5.68
CA ILE A 169 20.08 11.06 6.71
C ILE A 169 21.54 10.97 7.16
N MET A 170 22.01 9.78 7.58
CA MET A 170 23.38 9.58 8.07
C MET A 170 24.44 9.87 6.99
N ARG A 171 24.14 9.55 5.73
CA ARG A 171 25.01 9.86 4.58
C ARG A 171 25.23 11.36 4.42
N LYS A 172 24.19 12.20 4.59
CA LYS A 172 24.31 13.67 4.51
C LYS A 172 25.29 14.20 5.55
N PHE A 173 25.19 13.71 6.79
CA PHE A 173 26.12 14.07 7.87
C PHE A 173 27.54 13.54 7.64
N THR A 174 27.70 12.40 6.97
CA THR A 174 29.01 11.85 6.62
C THR A 174 29.68 12.61 5.45
N LYS A 175 28.90 13.08 4.45
CA LYS A 175 29.40 13.76 3.25
C LYS A 175 29.60 15.27 3.41
N SER A 176 29.03 15.90 4.43
CA SER A 176 29.21 17.34 4.71
C SER A 176 30.66 17.74 5.05
N THR A 177 31.63 16.83 5.05
CA THR A 177 33.05 17.14 5.33
C THR A 177 34.04 16.74 4.23
N LYS A 178 33.64 16.05 3.15
CA LYS A 178 34.49 15.82 1.97
C LYS A 178 33.68 15.72 0.68
N ALA A 179 34.00 16.58 -0.28
CA ALA A 179 33.55 16.47 -1.65
C ALA A 179 34.04 15.14 -2.26
N SER A 180 33.15 14.51 -3.03
CA SER A 180 33.35 13.30 -3.85
C SER A 180 33.26 11.93 -3.17
N SER A 181 32.16 11.22 -3.44
CA SER A 181 32.20 10.10 -4.39
C SER A 181 30.82 9.51 -4.66
N HIS A 182 30.66 9.18 -5.94
CA HIS A 182 29.64 8.43 -6.69
C HIS A 182 28.40 7.90 -5.93
N PRO A 183 27.18 8.11 -6.46
CA PRO A 183 26.00 7.41 -6.00
C PRO A 183 26.08 5.94 -6.41
N HIS A 184 26.02 5.02 -5.45
CA HIS A 184 25.59 3.66 -5.75
C HIS A 184 24.07 3.69 -5.99
N PRO A 185 23.60 3.30 -7.18
CA PRO A 185 22.17 3.22 -7.46
C PRO A 185 21.68 1.89 -6.93
N ILE A 186 21.09 1.87 -5.74
CA ILE A 186 20.29 0.71 -5.33
C ILE A 186 18.81 1.08 -5.17
N PHE A 187 18.44 2.29 -4.76
CA PHE A 187 17.07 2.79 -4.97
C PHE A 187 17.08 4.31 -5.13
N THR A 188 16.56 4.82 -6.25
CA THR A 188 16.22 6.24 -6.42
C THR A 188 14.99 6.53 -5.57
N ILE A 189 15.22 6.70 -4.27
CA ILE A 189 14.19 7.12 -3.31
C ILE A 189 13.90 8.58 -3.56
N ASN A 190 12.62 8.93 -3.62
CA ASN A 190 12.21 10.29 -3.90
C ASN A 190 12.77 11.21 -2.80
N PRO A 191 13.27 12.42 -3.13
CA PRO A 191 13.75 13.38 -2.13
C PRO A 191 12.71 13.75 -1.05
N THR A 192 11.45 13.43 -1.31
CA THR A 192 10.26 13.61 -0.48
C THR A 192 10.03 12.52 0.57
N ASP A 193 10.71 11.37 0.53
CA ASP A 193 10.50 10.28 1.50
C ASP A 193 11.18 10.59 2.83
N ASN A 194 10.51 11.42 3.63
CA ASN A 194 10.91 11.79 4.97
C ASN A 194 10.79 10.57 5.89
N ILE A 195 11.73 10.42 6.83
CA ILE A 195 11.74 9.33 7.83
C ILE A 195 10.41 9.24 8.60
N ILE A 196 9.71 10.38 8.78
CA ILE A 196 8.39 10.46 9.40
C ILE A 196 7.34 9.72 8.57
N ASP A 197 7.28 9.97 7.26
CA ASP A 197 6.27 9.40 6.37
C ASP A 197 6.49 7.89 6.22
N SER A 198 7.74 7.47 6.01
CA SER A 198 8.10 6.04 5.96
C SER A 198 7.78 5.33 7.28
N THR A 199 8.03 5.97 8.43
CA THR A 199 7.72 5.41 9.76
C THR A 199 6.22 5.32 9.99
N THR A 200 5.46 6.32 9.56
CA THR A 200 4.00 6.33 9.63
C THR A 200 3.42 5.17 8.82
N ALA A 201 3.85 5.04 7.56
CA ALA A 201 3.41 3.96 6.69
C ALA A 201 3.79 2.57 7.24
N ALA A 202 5.00 2.40 7.79
CA ALA A 202 5.39 1.14 8.43
C ALA A 202 4.56 0.85 9.71
N THR A 203 4.22 1.88 10.48
CA THR A 203 3.39 1.73 11.68
C THR A 203 1.95 1.34 11.32
N GLU A 204 1.37 1.96 10.30
CA GLU A 204 0.05 1.59 9.77
C GLU A 204 0.05 0.14 9.28
N GLU A 205 1.11 -0.30 8.58
CA GLU A 205 1.20 -1.69 8.12
C GLU A 205 1.38 -2.69 9.27
N ILE A 206 2.10 -2.32 10.34
CA ILE A 206 2.14 -3.14 11.57
C ILE A 206 0.75 -3.26 12.17
N ASP A 207 0.01 -2.15 12.27
CA ASP A 207 -1.34 -2.15 12.83
C ASP A 207 -2.31 -2.99 11.96
N HIS A 208 -2.19 -2.93 10.63
CA HIS A 208 -2.90 -3.82 9.70
C HIS A 208 -2.52 -5.29 9.88
N THR A 209 -1.22 -5.59 10.02
CA THR A 209 -0.74 -6.97 10.23
C THR A 209 -1.29 -7.53 11.54
N MET A 210 -1.21 -6.78 12.65
CA MET A 210 -1.74 -7.19 13.95
C MET A 210 -3.26 -7.41 13.90
N LYS A 211 -3.97 -6.57 13.15
CA LYS A 211 -5.40 -6.71 12.93
C LYS A 211 -5.72 -7.94 12.09
N CYS A 212 -4.97 -8.22 11.02
CA CYS A 212 -5.13 -9.41 10.20
C CYS A 212 -4.97 -10.69 11.04
N LEU A 213 -3.96 -10.73 11.93
CA LEU A 213 -3.70 -11.86 12.83
C LEU A 213 -4.84 -12.13 13.82
N THR A 214 -5.68 -11.14 14.11
CA THR A 214 -6.75 -11.22 15.12
C THR A 214 -8.16 -11.22 14.53
N SER A 215 -8.29 -10.81 13.27
CA SER A 215 -9.58 -10.57 12.64
C SER A 215 -10.24 -11.86 12.22
N HIS A 216 -11.56 -11.92 12.41
CA HIS A 216 -12.39 -12.93 11.79
C HIS A 216 -12.29 -12.81 10.26
N GLU A 217 -12.21 -13.92 9.55
CA GLU A 217 -11.95 -14.00 8.09
C GLU A 217 -12.83 -13.05 7.27
N PHE A 218 -14.09 -12.88 7.69
CA PHE A 218 -15.03 -11.99 7.03
C PHE A 218 -14.71 -10.50 7.23
N ILE A 219 -14.14 -10.10 8.37
CA ILE A 219 -13.74 -8.70 8.63
C ILE A 219 -12.63 -8.29 7.65
N THR A 220 -11.66 -9.18 7.43
CA THR A 220 -10.57 -8.98 6.45
C THR A 220 -11.15 -8.72 5.05
N ILE A 221 -12.12 -9.52 4.61
CA ILE A 221 -12.81 -9.35 3.31
C ILE A 221 -13.52 -7.99 3.22
N GLN A 222 -14.20 -7.57 4.29
CA GLN A 222 -14.96 -6.32 4.29
C GLN A 222 -14.05 -5.09 4.12
N GLU A 223 -12.84 -5.14 4.68
CA GLU A 223 -11.86 -4.07 4.59
C GLU A 223 -11.29 -3.93 3.18
N GLU A 224 -11.08 -5.05 2.48
CA GLU A 224 -10.69 -5.02 1.06
C GLU A 224 -11.74 -4.41 0.14
N TRP A 225 -13.03 -4.48 0.52
CA TRP A 225 -14.10 -3.91 -0.29
C TRP A 225 -14.20 -2.39 -0.17
N GLY A 226 -13.91 -1.83 1.01
CA GLY A 226 -14.05 -0.40 1.30
C GLY A 226 -13.40 0.52 0.26
N PRO A 227 -12.09 0.36 -0.04
CA PRO A 227 -11.38 1.15 -1.05
C PRO A 227 -11.93 1.02 -2.47
N LYS A 228 -12.66 -0.07 -2.78
CA LYS A 228 -13.25 -0.32 -4.10
C LYS A 228 -14.60 0.38 -4.29
N LEU A 229 -15.25 0.85 -3.21
CA LEU A 229 -16.59 1.45 -3.29
C LEU A 229 -16.64 2.83 -3.98
N PRO A 230 -15.66 3.75 -3.82
CA PRO A 230 -15.67 5.04 -4.51
C PRO A 230 -15.64 4.92 -6.04
N ASP A 231 -15.07 3.85 -6.58
CA ASP A 231 -15.01 3.57 -8.02
C ASP A 231 -16.41 3.46 -8.67
N TYR A 232 -17.42 3.06 -7.89
CA TYR A 232 -18.81 3.05 -8.36
C TYR A 232 -19.40 4.46 -8.55
N ASP A 233 -19.03 5.40 -7.68
CA ASP A 233 -19.50 6.78 -7.76
C ASP A 233 -18.92 7.48 -9.00
N ASP A 234 -17.65 7.22 -9.32
CA ASP A 234 -17.03 7.68 -10.58
C ASP A 234 -17.82 7.18 -11.81
N LYS A 235 -18.11 5.87 -11.87
CA LYS A 235 -18.86 5.27 -12.99
C LYS A 235 -20.26 5.84 -13.14
N ILE A 236 -20.97 6.07 -12.02
CA ILE A 236 -22.29 6.69 -12.03
C ILE A 236 -22.20 8.13 -12.56
N ASN A 237 -21.20 8.89 -12.13
CA ASN A 237 -20.99 10.27 -12.59
C ASN A 237 -20.67 10.31 -14.09
N ARG A 238 -19.81 9.42 -14.57
CA ARG A 238 -19.49 9.30 -16.00
C ARG A 238 -20.71 9.03 -16.87
N LEU A 239 -21.55 8.05 -16.50
CA LEU A 239 -22.79 7.79 -17.23
C LEU A 239 -23.78 8.95 -17.15
N THR A 240 -23.83 9.66 -16.02
CA THR A 240 -24.70 10.85 -15.85
C THR A 240 -24.23 11.99 -16.77
N GLN A 241 -22.93 12.23 -16.84
CA GLN A 241 -22.33 13.22 -17.75
C GLN A 241 -22.58 12.84 -19.22
N LEU A 242 -22.43 11.56 -19.57
CA LEU A 242 -22.74 11.04 -20.90
C LEU A 242 -24.19 11.34 -21.28
N ILE A 243 -25.16 10.99 -20.41
CA ILE A 243 -26.58 11.26 -20.65
C ILE A 243 -26.82 12.76 -20.91
N ASN A 244 -26.28 13.63 -20.06
CA ASN A 244 -26.47 15.08 -20.19
C ASN A 244 -25.85 15.61 -21.49
N ARG A 245 -24.64 15.17 -21.83
CA ARG A 245 -23.96 15.53 -23.09
C ARG A 245 -24.77 15.07 -24.30
N THR A 246 -25.18 13.80 -24.34
CA THR A 246 -25.93 13.26 -25.48
C THR A 246 -27.28 13.97 -25.64
N ILE A 247 -27.99 14.29 -24.56
CA ILE A 247 -29.24 15.09 -24.60
C ILE A 247 -29.00 16.49 -25.16
N ASN A 248 -27.96 17.19 -24.71
CA ASN A 248 -27.64 18.54 -25.20
C ASN A 248 -27.24 18.56 -26.69
N HIS A 249 -26.84 17.42 -27.25
CA HIS A 249 -26.50 17.24 -28.66
C HIS A 249 -27.62 16.60 -29.50
N LEU A 250 -28.83 16.42 -28.94
CA LEU A 250 -30.04 16.26 -29.75
C LEU A 250 -30.54 17.68 -30.07
N GLU A 251 -30.22 18.21 -31.25
CA GLU A 251 -30.86 19.44 -31.74
C GLU A 251 -32.39 19.24 -31.77
N PRO A 252 -33.18 20.30 -31.55
CA PRO A 252 -34.60 20.27 -31.86
C PRO A 252 -34.73 20.19 -33.38
N GLN A 253 -34.99 18.99 -33.89
CA GLN A 253 -35.21 18.79 -35.31
C GLN A 253 -36.58 19.40 -35.66
N ASP A 254 -36.51 20.49 -36.42
CA ASP A 254 -37.61 21.14 -37.12
C ASP A 254 -38.30 20.12 -38.06
N ASP A 255 -39.60 20.28 -38.13
CA ASP A 255 -40.66 19.40 -38.63
C ASP A 255 -40.42 18.86 -40.05
N GLY A 256 -40.69 17.56 -40.22
CA GLY A 256 -40.94 17.00 -41.55
C GLY A 256 -40.59 15.52 -41.69
N GLU A 257 -41.63 14.71 -41.80
CA GLU A 257 -41.66 13.32 -42.28
C GLU A 257 -41.21 12.20 -41.32
N SER A 258 -42.22 11.39 -41.01
CA SER A 258 -42.12 10.07 -40.39
C SER A 258 -41.29 9.12 -41.24
N SER A 259 -40.25 8.53 -40.65
CA SER A 259 -39.83 7.19 -41.01
C SER A 259 -39.54 6.38 -39.75
N ASP A 260 -40.12 5.19 -39.74
CA ASP A 260 -40.26 4.25 -38.65
C ASP A 260 -38.92 3.66 -38.18
N ASP A 261 -38.86 3.46 -36.87
CA ASP A 261 -38.35 2.25 -36.21
C ASP A 261 -36.86 1.88 -36.23
N VAL A 262 -35.96 2.87 -36.30
CA VAL A 262 -34.59 2.68 -35.78
C VAL A 262 -34.33 3.73 -34.70
N ALA A 263 -34.41 3.31 -33.44
CA ALA A 263 -34.04 4.17 -32.32
C ALA A 263 -32.66 4.78 -32.60
N SER A 264 -32.60 6.11 -32.70
CA SER A 264 -31.35 6.80 -33.03
C SER A 264 -30.24 6.33 -32.08
N PRO A 265 -29.00 6.11 -32.56
CA PRO A 265 -27.91 5.59 -31.73
C PRO A 265 -27.77 6.34 -30.40
N LYS A 266 -27.92 7.67 -30.43
CA LYS A 266 -27.93 8.55 -29.25
C LYS A 266 -29.06 8.21 -28.26
N LYS A 267 -30.28 7.91 -28.73
CA LYS A 267 -31.42 7.51 -27.89
C LYS A 267 -31.17 6.16 -27.24
N LEU A 268 -30.59 5.20 -27.96
CA LEU A 268 -30.20 3.89 -27.41
C LEU A 268 -29.10 4.03 -26.34
N THR A 269 -28.07 4.85 -26.60
CA THR A 269 -27.02 5.15 -25.62
C THR A 269 -27.59 5.76 -24.33
N ILE A 270 -28.50 6.73 -24.44
CA ILE A 270 -29.19 7.33 -23.28
C ILE A 270 -30.00 6.27 -22.51
N GLN A 271 -30.78 5.43 -23.21
CA GLN A 271 -31.58 4.38 -22.59
C GLN A 271 -30.69 3.37 -21.86
N LEU A 272 -29.60 2.94 -22.49
CA LEU A 272 -28.68 1.98 -21.92
C LEU A 272 -27.95 2.55 -20.70
N ALA A 273 -27.41 3.77 -20.79
CA ALA A 273 -26.78 4.45 -19.66
C ALA A 273 -27.75 4.61 -18.47
N ARG A 274 -29.00 5.02 -18.74
CA ARG A 274 -30.06 5.14 -17.70
C ARG A 274 -30.38 3.79 -17.06
N SER A 275 -30.46 2.72 -17.85
CA SER A 275 -30.75 1.37 -17.36
C SER A 275 -29.61 0.76 -16.54
N PHE A 276 -28.35 1.17 -16.81
CA PHE A 276 -27.17 0.62 -16.15
C PHE A 276 -26.81 1.32 -14.83
N ILE A 277 -27.16 2.60 -14.67
CA ILE A 277 -26.97 3.32 -13.39
C ILE A 277 -27.57 2.57 -12.18
N PRO A 278 -28.81 2.03 -12.25
CA PRO A 278 -29.35 1.19 -11.19
C PRO A 278 -28.48 -0.03 -10.86
N VAL A 279 -27.89 -0.70 -11.85
CA VAL A 279 -27.00 -1.86 -11.64
C VAL A 279 -25.77 -1.45 -10.83
N LEU A 280 -25.12 -0.34 -11.21
CA LEU A 280 -23.98 0.22 -10.45
C LEU A 280 -24.38 0.56 -9.01
N LYS A 281 -25.54 1.19 -8.82
CA LYS A 281 -26.06 1.55 -7.48
C LYS A 281 -26.35 0.33 -6.62
N LEU A 282 -26.96 -0.70 -7.19
CA LEU A 282 -27.29 -1.95 -6.50
C LEU A 282 -26.04 -2.72 -6.11
N SER A 283 -25.07 -2.86 -7.02
CA SER A 283 -23.79 -3.50 -6.72
C SER A 283 -23.05 -2.77 -5.58
N ARG A 284 -22.93 -1.44 -5.68
CA ARG A 284 -22.36 -0.62 -4.60
C ARG A 284 -23.10 -0.81 -3.28
N LEU A 285 -24.44 -0.81 -3.30
CA LEU A 285 -25.26 -0.96 -2.10
C LEU A 285 -25.09 -2.35 -1.47
N PHE A 286 -25.00 -3.39 -2.29
CA PHE A 286 -24.77 -4.77 -1.84
C PHE A 286 -23.45 -4.88 -1.07
N PHE A 287 -22.34 -4.47 -1.67
CA PHE A 287 -21.03 -4.51 -1.01
C PHE A 287 -20.95 -3.57 0.20
N LYS A 288 -21.54 -2.37 0.11
CA LYS A 288 -21.61 -1.43 1.24
C LYS A 288 -22.41 -1.98 2.41
N LYS A 289 -23.51 -2.68 2.15
CA LYS A 289 -24.31 -3.34 3.20
C LYS A 289 -23.54 -4.49 3.81
N LEU A 290 -22.93 -5.35 3.00
CA LEU A 290 -22.14 -6.47 3.50
C LEU A 290 -20.93 -5.99 4.31
N ALA A 291 -20.21 -4.96 3.84
CA ALA A 291 -19.09 -4.35 4.56
C ALA A 291 -19.47 -3.78 5.94
N ARG A 292 -20.71 -3.30 6.10
CA ARG A 292 -21.20 -2.74 7.37
C ARG A 292 -21.87 -3.77 8.28
N ALA A 293 -22.49 -4.81 7.70
CA ALA A 293 -23.30 -5.78 8.46
C ALA A 293 -22.45 -6.62 9.44
N GLY A 294 -21.23 -7.00 9.06
CA GLY A 294 -20.33 -7.77 9.94
C GLY A 294 -19.72 -6.95 11.09
N LEU A 295 -19.52 -5.63 10.92
CA LEU A 295 -18.95 -4.77 11.96
C LEU A 295 -19.89 -4.55 13.16
N SER A 296 -21.19 -4.76 12.98
CA SER A 296 -22.22 -4.52 14.00
C SER A 296 -22.63 -5.77 14.79
N LYS A 297 -22.11 -6.95 14.43
CA LYS A 297 -22.44 -8.21 15.09
C LYS A 297 -21.15 -8.96 15.39
N ILE A 298 -20.90 -9.21 16.68
CA ILE A 298 -19.83 -10.11 17.11
C ILE A 298 -20.04 -11.45 16.39
N PRO A 299 -19.05 -11.95 15.63
CA PRO A 299 -19.18 -13.24 14.97
C PRO A 299 -19.49 -14.34 15.97
N LEU A 300 -20.55 -15.13 15.71
CA LEU A 300 -20.97 -16.24 16.58
C LEU A 300 -19.93 -17.37 16.65
N LYS A 301 -19.07 -17.47 15.64
CA LYS A 301 -17.96 -18.42 15.55
C LYS A 301 -16.65 -17.65 15.31
N PRO A 302 -15.50 -18.15 15.80
CA PRO A 302 -14.20 -17.54 15.53
C PRO A 302 -13.76 -17.68 14.06
N TYR A 303 -14.32 -18.63 13.31
CA TYR A 303 -14.07 -18.87 11.89
C TYR A 303 -15.37 -19.14 11.15
N THR A 304 -15.35 -18.86 9.84
CA THR A 304 -16.45 -19.20 8.94
C THR A 304 -16.42 -20.68 8.59
N ASP A 305 -17.55 -21.23 8.19
CA ASP A 305 -17.62 -22.59 7.63
C ASP A 305 -17.17 -22.65 6.15
N MET A 306 -16.72 -21.53 5.58
CA MET A 306 -16.20 -21.44 4.21
C MET A 306 -14.77 -21.98 4.12
N ASN A 307 -14.45 -22.65 3.00
CA ASN A 307 -13.06 -23.00 2.67
C ASN A 307 -12.29 -21.81 2.07
N SER A 308 -10.98 -21.94 1.91
CA SER A 308 -10.13 -20.87 1.40
C SER A 308 -10.49 -20.41 0.00
N HIS A 309 -10.87 -21.32 -0.89
CA HIS A 309 -11.34 -20.96 -2.23
C HIS A 309 -12.60 -20.06 -2.19
N GLN A 310 -13.58 -20.40 -1.35
CA GLN A 310 -14.79 -19.60 -1.17
C GLN A 310 -14.48 -18.23 -0.57
N LEU A 311 -13.62 -18.18 0.45
CA LEU A 311 -13.19 -16.93 1.08
C LEU A 311 -12.46 -16.01 0.09
N LYS A 312 -11.52 -16.57 -0.69
CA LYS A 312 -10.77 -15.84 -1.72
C LYS A 312 -11.69 -15.31 -2.81
N THR A 313 -12.57 -16.16 -3.34
CA THR A 313 -13.58 -15.77 -4.34
C THR A 313 -14.43 -14.62 -3.83
N LEU A 314 -14.85 -14.67 -2.56
CA LEU A 314 -15.65 -13.63 -1.93
C LEU A 314 -14.85 -12.33 -1.76
N SER A 315 -13.60 -12.40 -1.32
CA SER A 315 -12.71 -11.24 -1.17
C SER A 315 -12.52 -10.49 -2.49
N GLU A 316 -12.24 -11.23 -3.57
CA GLU A 316 -11.97 -10.69 -4.88
C GLU A 316 -13.22 -10.20 -5.62
N SER A 317 -14.41 -10.69 -5.25
CA SER A 317 -15.67 -10.46 -5.94
C SER A 317 -15.99 -8.98 -6.19
N ALA A 318 -15.80 -8.10 -5.20
CA ALA A 318 -16.07 -6.67 -5.36
C ALA A 318 -15.19 -6.02 -6.43
N GLY A 319 -13.94 -6.48 -6.54
CA GLY A 319 -12.98 -5.99 -7.55
C GLY A 319 -13.31 -6.50 -8.95
N TYR A 320 -13.60 -7.80 -9.07
CA TYR A 320 -14.00 -8.40 -10.34
C TYR A 320 -15.29 -7.79 -10.87
N ILE A 321 -16.32 -7.68 -10.03
CA ILE A 321 -17.58 -7.05 -10.42
C ILE A 321 -17.35 -5.58 -10.81
N SER A 322 -16.57 -4.80 -10.05
CA SER A 322 -16.31 -3.40 -10.42
C SER A 322 -15.60 -3.29 -11.78
N ARG A 323 -14.62 -4.16 -12.04
CA ARG A 323 -13.90 -4.21 -13.32
C ARG A 323 -14.84 -4.57 -14.47
N ASP A 324 -15.70 -5.56 -14.30
CA ASP A 324 -16.59 -5.99 -15.38
C ASP A 324 -17.67 -4.94 -15.66
N LEU A 325 -18.19 -4.29 -14.61
CA LEU A 325 -19.08 -3.13 -14.76
C LEU A 325 -18.36 -1.95 -15.45
N SER A 326 -17.06 -1.77 -15.23
CA SER A 326 -16.27 -0.75 -15.94
C SER A 326 -16.22 -1.00 -17.44
N ARG A 327 -16.03 -2.26 -17.86
CA ARG A 327 -16.05 -2.63 -19.29
C ARG A 327 -17.37 -2.31 -19.95
N VAL A 328 -18.48 -2.50 -19.22
CA VAL A 328 -19.81 -2.12 -19.73
C VAL A 328 -19.93 -0.60 -19.86
N VAL A 329 -19.53 0.17 -18.86
CA VAL A 329 -19.54 1.66 -18.91
C VAL A 329 -18.72 2.16 -20.11
N GLU A 330 -17.49 1.67 -20.28
CA GLU A 330 -16.63 2.04 -21.41
C GLU A 330 -17.26 1.68 -22.77
N SER A 331 -18.00 0.56 -22.84
CA SER A 331 -18.69 0.15 -24.06
C SER A 331 -19.86 1.06 -24.39
N ILE A 332 -20.58 1.54 -23.36
CA ILE A 332 -21.66 2.53 -23.51
C ILE A 332 -21.09 3.86 -24.00
N GLU A 333 -20.01 4.35 -23.41
CA GLU A 333 -19.35 5.60 -23.83
C GLU A 333 -18.86 5.54 -25.27
N LYS A 334 -18.17 4.46 -25.66
CA LYS A 334 -17.68 4.26 -27.04
C LYS A 334 -18.80 4.20 -28.08
N SER A 335 -20.02 3.83 -27.66
CA SER A 335 -21.17 3.78 -28.55
C SER A 335 -21.77 5.17 -28.87
N ASP A 336 -21.51 6.17 -28.03
CA ASP A 336 -21.81 7.59 -28.35
C ASP A 336 -20.88 8.12 -29.45
N GLU A 337 -19.64 7.61 -29.51
CA GLU A 337 -18.58 8.06 -30.43
C GLU A 337 -18.62 7.40 -31.82
N ARG A 338 -19.10 6.15 -31.92
CA ARG A 338 -19.17 5.40 -33.19
C ARG A 338 -20.62 5.26 -33.63
N ASN A 339 -20.99 5.86 -34.76
CA ASN A 339 -22.31 5.76 -35.41
C ASN A 339 -22.89 4.31 -35.42
N GLY A 340 -23.67 3.96 -34.40
CA GLY A 340 -24.78 2.98 -34.35
C GLY A 340 -24.52 1.49 -34.59
N TYR A 341 -23.73 1.10 -35.59
CA TYR A 341 -23.82 -0.25 -36.17
C TYR A 341 -23.05 -1.35 -35.43
N ALA A 342 -22.25 -1.01 -34.40
CA ALA A 342 -21.48 -1.98 -33.61
C ALA A 342 -22.04 -2.25 -32.20
N LEU A 343 -23.19 -1.66 -31.86
CA LEU A 343 -23.75 -1.54 -30.51
C LEU A 343 -24.00 -2.91 -29.83
N THR A 344 -24.74 -3.79 -30.50
CA THR A 344 -25.18 -5.07 -29.91
C THR A 344 -24.00 -6.00 -29.61
N LYS A 345 -23.06 -6.14 -30.54
CA LYS A 345 -21.90 -7.03 -30.37
C LYS A 345 -20.89 -6.52 -29.33
N SER A 346 -20.72 -5.20 -29.23
CA SER A 346 -19.78 -4.59 -28.28
C SER A 346 -20.29 -4.61 -26.84
N ILE A 347 -21.61 -4.56 -26.63
CA ILE A 347 -22.24 -4.58 -25.30
C ILE A 347 -22.57 -6.00 -24.84
N MET A 348 -23.00 -6.89 -25.75
CA MET A 348 -23.27 -8.29 -25.40
C MET A 348 -22.01 -9.01 -24.92
N LYS A 349 -20.84 -8.72 -25.50
CA LYS A 349 -19.61 -9.43 -25.11
C LYS A 349 -19.26 -9.24 -23.60
N PRO A 350 -19.19 -8.03 -23.04
CA PRO A 350 -19.00 -7.86 -21.58
C PRO A 350 -20.13 -8.44 -20.73
N ILE A 351 -21.39 -8.33 -21.18
CA ILE A 351 -22.55 -8.86 -20.44
C ILE A 351 -22.54 -10.40 -20.44
N ASP A 352 -22.16 -11.02 -21.54
CA ASP A 352 -21.98 -12.47 -21.67
C ASP A 352 -20.81 -12.96 -20.82
N GLU A 353 -19.71 -12.19 -20.73
CA GLU A 353 -18.60 -12.50 -19.81
C GLU A 353 -19.02 -12.42 -18.33
N ILE A 354 -19.90 -11.48 -17.96
CA ILE A 354 -20.45 -11.34 -16.60
C ILE A 354 -21.43 -12.49 -16.27
N THR A 355 -22.28 -12.88 -17.23
CA THR A 355 -23.28 -13.93 -17.04
C THR A 355 -22.71 -15.34 -17.20
N HIS A 356 -21.59 -15.49 -17.94
CA HIS A 356 -20.93 -16.75 -18.22
C HIS A 356 -19.41 -16.63 -18.02
N PRO A 357 -18.92 -16.44 -16.78
CA PRO A 357 -17.51 -16.28 -16.51
C PRO A 357 -16.70 -17.51 -16.97
N PRO A 358 -15.52 -17.33 -17.60
CA PRO A 358 -14.75 -18.42 -18.19
C PRO A 358 -14.30 -19.50 -17.18
N SER A 359 -14.31 -19.22 -15.88
CA SER A 359 -14.02 -20.19 -14.82
C SER A 359 -15.08 -21.30 -14.68
N ILE A 360 -16.29 -21.13 -15.24
CA ILE A 360 -17.37 -22.13 -15.18
C ILE A 360 -17.33 -23.12 -16.36
N ARG A 361 -16.55 -22.85 -17.43
CA ARG A 361 -16.46 -23.76 -18.59
C ARG A 361 -15.48 -24.93 -18.43
N ASN A 362 -14.54 -24.87 -17.49
CA ASN A 362 -13.52 -25.91 -17.31
C ASN A 362 -13.82 -26.91 -16.17
N SER A 363 -15.09 -27.01 -15.74
CA SER A 363 -15.53 -27.95 -14.71
C SER A 363 -16.80 -28.73 -15.14
N ARG A 364 -16.78 -29.24 -16.38
CA ARG A 364 -17.62 -30.37 -16.78
C ARG A 364 -16.78 -31.52 -17.29
#